data_AF-A0A7R9Z0G2-F1
#
_entry.id   AF-A0A7R9Z0G2-F1
#
_cell.length_a   1.000
_cell.length_b   1.000
_cell.length_c   1.000
_cell.angle_alpha   90.00
_cell.angle_beta   90.00
_cell.angle_gamma   90.00
#
_symmetry.space_group_name_H-M   'P 1'
#
loop_
_entity.id
_entity.type
_entity.pdbx_description
1 polymer ?
#
loop_
_entity_poly.entity_id
_entity_poly.type
_entity_poly.pdbx_seq_one_letter_code
_entity_poly.pdbx_strand_id
1 'polypeptide(L)'
;FLSCNIHKNDWVIPLPLSAPDIYTKSLASMVAAMKYCGMQRYSEDLIYNESIGVTEDMNNDLLDCVEPLSQRNLDIFNEYKANVKKGAFPPICIVHDEKVGFSVEALAVIPRHTLVSEYVGEVTTVERSGETSSDSLMMLLDTGDPKTSLLVDPTRAGNIARFLSGINNRSHVSRRKANVRTRRFTLNGKCRVALFTSKKIEPGDKLHYDYNAGVEGKTVVEWAKTGFYDTSNFF
;
A
#
# COMPACT_ATOMS: atom_id res chain seq x y z
N PHE A 1 -17.70 -16.97 11.92
CA PHE A 1 -16.86 -17.93 11.18
C PHE A 1 -17.48 -18.17 9.81
N LEU A 2 -17.16 -17.32 8.83
CA LEU A 2 -17.53 -17.57 7.44
C LEU A 2 -16.68 -18.73 6.93
N SER A 3 -17.25 -19.93 7.02
CA SER A 3 -16.80 -21.08 6.24
C SER A 3 -17.13 -20.77 4.78
N CYS A 4 -16.17 -20.23 4.03
CA CYS A 4 -16.34 -19.98 2.60
C CYS A 4 -15.19 -20.63 1.84
N ASN A 5 -15.55 -21.47 0.87
CA ASN A 5 -14.67 -21.95 -0.18
C ASN A 5 -13.79 -20.80 -0.68
N ILE A 6 -12.48 -20.89 -0.41
CA ILE A 6 -11.50 -19.92 -0.91
C ILE A 6 -11.39 -20.15 -2.41
N HIS A 7 -11.88 -19.20 -3.21
CA HIS A 7 -11.75 -19.25 -4.66
C HIS A 7 -10.34 -18.83 -5.08
N LYS A 8 -9.92 -19.31 -6.25
CA LYS A 8 -8.65 -18.92 -6.87
C LYS A 8 -8.64 -17.41 -7.06
N ASN A 9 -7.70 -16.72 -6.39
CA ASN A 9 -7.49 -15.26 -6.36
C ASN A 9 -8.33 -14.44 -5.37
N ASP A 10 -9.02 -15.08 -4.44
CA ASP A 10 -9.57 -14.37 -3.29
C ASP A 10 -8.45 -13.79 -2.42
N TRP A 11 -8.65 -12.57 -1.96
CA TRP A 11 -7.87 -12.02 -0.86
C TRP A 11 -8.19 -12.76 0.44
N VAL A 12 -7.24 -12.73 1.36
CA VAL A 12 -7.35 -13.36 2.67
C VAL A 12 -7.25 -12.27 3.74
N ILE A 13 -8.16 -12.30 4.70
CA ILE A 13 -8.09 -11.41 5.86
C ILE A 13 -6.94 -11.88 6.74
N PRO A 14 -6.01 -11.00 7.16
CA PRO A 14 -4.92 -11.39 8.05
C PRO A 14 -5.47 -11.88 9.39
N LEU A 15 -4.84 -12.92 9.92
CA LEU A 15 -5.14 -13.37 11.27
C LEU A 15 -4.63 -12.32 12.27
N PRO A 16 -5.48 -11.84 13.20
CA PRO A 16 -5.06 -10.85 14.17
C PRO A 16 -4.05 -11.44 15.16
N LEU A 17 -3.15 -10.58 15.63
CA LEU A 17 -2.23 -10.89 16.71
C LEU A 17 -2.99 -11.15 18.01
N SER A 18 -3.16 -12.42 18.36
CA SER A 18 -3.94 -12.84 19.54
C SER A 18 -3.11 -12.83 20.83
N ALA A 19 -1.78 -12.90 20.72
CA ALA A 19 -0.86 -12.86 21.85
C ALA A 19 -0.53 -11.40 22.22
N PRO A 20 -0.79 -10.95 23.46
CA PRO A 20 -0.62 -9.54 23.86
C PRO A 20 0.78 -8.97 23.67
N ASP A 21 1.82 -9.79 23.87
CA ASP A 21 3.23 -9.45 23.69
C ASP A 21 3.55 -9.18 22.20
N ILE A 22 3.07 -10.03 21.30
CA ILE A 22 3.27 -9.87 19.86
C ILE A 22 2.50 -8.65 19.35
N TYR A 23 1.27 -8.45 19.82
CA TYR A 23 0.48 -7.25 19.52
C TYR A 23 1.20 -5.97 19.96
N THR A 24 1.71 -5.95 21.20
CA THR A 24 2.45 -4.81 21.76
C THR A 24 3.72 -4.55 20.96
N LYS A 25 4.47 -5.59 20.58
CA LYS A 25 5.66 -5.46 19.73
C LYS A 25 5.34 -4.82 18.38
N SER A 26 4.30 -5.32 17.71
CA SER A 26 3.82 -4.76 16.43
C SER A 26 3.47 -3.27 16.57
N LEU A 27 2.55 -2.94 17.48
CA LEU A 27 2.06 -1.58 17.65
C LEU A 27 3.16 -0.61 18.11
N ALA A 28 4.00 -1.02 19.07
CA ALA A 28 5.11 -0.19 19.55
C ALA A 28 6.12 0.10 18.43
N SER A 29 6.43 -0.89 17.59
CA SER A 29 7.33 -0.69 16.45
C SER A 29 6.76 0.30 15.43
N MET A 30 5.44 0.24 15.17
CA MET A 30 4.74 1.20 14.31
C MET A 30 4.82 2.62 14.88
N VAL A 31 4.42 2.80 16.14
CA VAL A 31 4.45 4.11 16.79
C VAL A 31 5.87 4.69 16.84
N ALA A 32 6.89 3.87 17.13
CA ALA A 32 8.28 4.30 17.18
C ALA A 32 8.78 4.77 15.81
N ALA A 33 8.55 3.98 14.75
CA ALA A 33 8.98 4.34 13.40
C ALA A 33 8.27 5.60 12.88
N MET A 34 6.96 5.70 13.10
CA MET A 34 6.19 6.90 12.74
C MET A 34 6.71 8.15 13.44
N LYS A 35 6.98 8.08 14.75
CA LYS A 35 7.57 9.20 15.51
C LYS A 35 8.96 9.55 15.03
N TYR A 36 9.81 8.55 14.75
CA TYR A 36 11.15 8.75 14.24
C TYR A 36 11.13 9.50 12.90
N CYS A 37 10.22 9.14 12.00
CA CYS A 37 10.04 9.80 10.70
C CYS A 37 9.31 11.16 10.78
N GLY A 38 8.98 11.65 11.98
CA GLY A 38 8.28 12.94 12.14
C GLY A 38 6.84 12.93 11.63
N MET A 39 6.20 11.76 11.53
CA MET A 39 4.80 11.67 11.15
C MET A 39 3.93 12.34 12.23
N GLN A 40 2.98 13.14 11.77
CA GLN A 40 2.10 13.92 12.61
C GLN A 40 0.82 13.16 12.96
N ARG A 41 0.37 12.26 12.08
CA ARG A 41 -0.92 11.58 12.22
C ARG A 41 -0.88 10.14 11.72
N TYR A 42 -1.44 9.24 12.53
CA TYR A 42 -1.84 7.92 12.05
C TYR A 42 -3.18 8.00 11.32
N SER A 43 -3.28 7.33 10.18
CA SER A 43 -4.53 7.19 9.43
C SER A 43 -4.58 5.84 8.75
N GLU A 44 -5.75 5.22 8.79
CA GLU A 44 -6.06 4.07 7.94
C GLU A 44 -6.81 4.47 6.69
N ASP A 45 -7.23 5.72 6.55
CA ASP A 45 -7.99 6.22 5.39
C ASP A 45 -7.19 7.33 4.67
N LEU A 46 -7.48 7.54 3.39
CA LEU A 46 -6.93 8.64 2.60
C LEU A 46 -7.32 9.98 3.21
N ILE A 47 -6.41 10.96 3.18
CA ILE A 47 -6.62 12.30 3.72
C ILE A 47 -6.57 13.30 2.57
N TYR A 48 -7.68 13.96 2.31
CA TYR A 48 -7.76 15.05 1.33
C TYR A 48 -7.58 16.40 2.03
N ASN A 49 -6.93 17.35 1.36
CA ASN A 49 -6.66 18.67 1.91
C ASN A 49 -7.22 19.76 0.99
N GLU A 50 -8.43 20.21 1.31
CA GLU A 50 -9.13 21.23 0.53
C GLU A 50 -8.42 22.59 0.55
N SER A 51 -7.64 22.89 1.61
CA SER A 51 -6.91 24.18 1.70
C SER A 51 -5.86 24.36 0.61
N ILE A 52 -5.45 23.25 -0.01
CA ILE A 52 -4.50 23.23 -1.12
C ILE A 52 -5.17 22.79 -2.43
N GLY A 53 -6.51 22.83 -2.48
CA GLY A 53 -7.30 22.52 -3.67
C GLY A 53 -7.46 21.04 -3.99
N VAL A 54 -7.07 20.12 -3.10
CA VAL A 54 -7.22 18.68 -3.30
C VAL A 54 -8.43 18.17 -2.52
N THR A 55 -9.52 17.87 -3.23
CA THR A 55 -10.78 17.40 -2.64
C THR A 55 -10.97 15.90 -2.85
N GLU A 56 -11.84 15.28 -2.06
CA GLU A 56 -12.19 13.86 -2.22
C GLU A 56 -12.87 13.59 -3.57
N ASP A 57 -13.60 14.55 -4.13
CA ASP A 57 -14.27 14.43 -5.43
C ASP A 57 -13.30 14.30 -6.61
N MET A 58 -12.07 14.79 -6.47
CA MET A 58 -11.04 14.59 -7.48
C MET A 58 -10.66 13.11 -7.63
N ASN A 59 -10.78 12.31 -6.57
CA ASN A 59 -10.65 10.86 -6.68
C ASN A 59 -11.93 10.31 -7.31
N ASN A 60 -11.97 10.22 -8.63
CA ASN A 60 -13.12 9.72 -9.37
C ASN A 60 -12.63 8.61 -10.30
N ASP A 61 -13.06 7.38 -10.02
CA ASP A 61 -12.63 6.19 -10.75
C ASP A 61 -12.97 6.23 -12.25
N LEU A 62 -14.00 6.97 -12.65
CA LEU A 62 -14.38 7.15 -14.05
C LEU A 62 -13.30 7.88 -14.88
N LEU A 63 -12.35 8.54 -14.22
CA LEU A 63 -11.25 9.26 -14.88
C LEU A 63 -10.01 8.40 -15.09
N ASP A 64 -10.00 7.15 -14.62
CA ASP A 64 -8.85 6.25 -14.68
C ASP A 64 -9.25 4.88 -15.28
N CYS A 65 -8.29 4.18 -15.86
CA CYS A 65 -8.46 2.85 -16.44
C CYS A 65 -8.14 1.75 -15.41
N VAL A 66 -8.80 1.79 -14.24
CA VAL A 66 -8.57 0.79 -13.19
C VAL A 66 -9.42 -0.45 -13.45
N GLU A 67 -8.77 -1.61 -13.53
CA GLU A 67 -9.49 -2.88 -13.65
C GLU A 67 -10.35 -3.16 -12.41
N PRO A 68 -11.63 -3.54 -12.59
CA PRO A 68 -12.54 -3.80 -11.47
C PRO A 68 -12.09 -5.00 -10.64
N LEU A 69 -12.33 -4.92 -9.35
CA LEU A 69 -12.13 -6.02 -8.41
C LEU A 69 -13.42 -6.84 -8.29
N SER A 70 -13.32 -8.15 -8.03
CA SER A 70 -14.51 -8.96 -7.80
C SER A 70 -15.28 -8.49 -6.58
N GLN A 71 -16.62 -8.57 -6.60
CA GLN A 71 -17.46 -8.20 -5.45
C GLN A 71 -17.01 -8.87 -4.16
N ARG A 72 -16.62 -10.14 -4.25
CA ARG A 72 -16.10 -10.91 -3.12
C ARG A 72 -14.84 -10.30 -2.51
N ASN A 73 -13.89 -9.84 -3.33
CA ASN A 73 -12.69 -9.18 -2.83
C ASN A 73 -12.98 -7.78 -2.28
N LEU A 74 -14.00 -7.08 -2.80
CA LEU A 74 -14.49 -5.83 -2.20
C LEU A 74 -15.08 -6.08 -0.80
N ASP A 75 -15.87 -7.15 -0.63
CA ASP A 75 -16.45 -7.53 0.67
C ASP A 75 -15.33 -7.90 1.67
N ILE A 76 -14.35 -8.70 1.23
CA ILE A 76 -13.16 -9.05 2.03
C ILE A 76 -12.38 -7.80 2.44
N PHE A 77 -12.19 -6.84 1.52
CA PHE A 77 -11.50 -5.59 1.81
C PHE A 77 -12.27 -4.75 2.83
N ASN A 78 -13.59 -4.63 2.71
CA ASN A 78 -14.43 -3.93 3.68
C ASN A 78 -14.36 -4.58 5.08
N GLU A 79 -14.37 -5.91 5.16
CA GLU A 79 -14.20 -6.62 6.43
C GLU A 79 -12.79 -6.40 7.01
N TYR A 80 -11.75 -6.46 6.18
CA TYR A 80 -10.39 -6.11 6.57
C TYR A 80 -10.31 -4.70 7.17
N LYS A 81 -10.89 -3.70 6.51
CA LYS A 81 -10.95 -2.32 7.01
C LYS A 81 -11.69 -2.21 8.35
N ALA A 82 -12.79 -2.93 8.51
CA ALA A 82 -13.53 -2.97 9.77
C ALA A 82 -12.71 -3.60 10.92
N ASN A 83 -11.91 -4.62 10.61
CA ASN A 83 -11.02 -5.29 11.57
C ASN A 83 -9.87 -4.37 12.00
N VAL A 84 -9.19 -3.73 11.06
CA VAL A 84 -8.09 -2.80 11.36
C VAL A 84 -8.58 -1.62 12.22
N LYS A 85 -9.78 -1.09 11.97
CA LYS A 85 -10.40 -0.05 12.82
C LYS A 85 -10.64 -0.49 14.26
N LYS A 86 -10.74 -1.79 14.52
CA LYS A 86 -10.87 -2.38 15.86
C LYS A 86 -9.53 -2.81 16.46
N GLY A 87 -8.40 -2.51 15.79
CA GLY A 87 -7.07 -2.89 16.22
C GLY A 87 -6.64 -4.30 15.79
N ALA A 88 -7.37 -4.97 14.90
CA ALA A 88 -6.93 -6.26 14.35
C ALA A 88 -5.95 -6.03 13.19
N PHE A 89 -4.67 -5.85 13.52
CA PHE A 89 -3.59 -5.65 12.55
C PHE A 89 -3.02 -6.98 12.04
N PRO A 90 -2.47 -7.01 10.81
CA PRO A 90 -1.65 -8.12 10.35
C PRO A 90 -0.46 -8.39 11.30
N PRO A 91 0.05 -9.63 11.32
CA PRO A 91 1.12 -10.02 12.24
C PRO A 91 2.48 -9.58 11.72
N ILE A 92 2.74 -8.27 11.76
CA ILE A 92 3.96 -7.65 11.25
C ILE A 92 4.55 -6.66 12.25
N CYS A 93 5.86 -6.41 12.17
CA CYS A 93 6.52 -5.34 12.92
C CYS A 93 7.47 -4.55 12.02
N ILE A 94 7.75 -3.31 12.41
CA ILE A 94 8.76 -2.48 11.76
C ILE A 94 10.09 -2.69 12.48
N VAL A 95 11.14 -2.92 11.71
CA VAL A 95 12.52 -3.00 12.19
C VAL A 95 13.37 -1.94 11.52
N HIS A 96 14.37 -1.43 12.23
CA HIS A 96 15.31 -0.43 11.73
C HIS A 96 16.70 -1.05 11.58
N ASP A 97 17.30 -0.87 10.42
CA ASP A 97 18.68 -1.22 10.11
C ASP A 97 19.44 0.04 9.70
N GLU A 98 20.62 0.30 10.27
CA GLU A 98 21.37 1.54 9.99
C GLU A 98 21.80 1.69 8.53
N LYS A 99 21.89 0.59 7.76
CA LYS A 99 22.34 0.61 6.36
C LYS A 99 21.17 0.68 5.39
N VAL A 100 20.03 0.10 5.75
CA VAL A 100 18.87 -0.05 4.84
C VAL A 100 17.69 0.82 5.25
N GLY A 101 17.70 1.37 6.46
CA GLY A 101 16.59 2.12 7.05
C GLY A 101 15.52 1.19 7.60
N PHE A 102 14.26 1.64 7.53
CA PHE A 102 13.12 0.85 8.01
C PHE A 102 12.75 -0.29 7.05
N SER A 103 12.37 -1.42 7.63
CA SER A 103 11.77 -2.54 6.92
C SER A 103 10.66 -3.17 7.76
N VAL A 104 9.79 -3.94 7.12
CA VAL A 104 8.69 -4.65 7.79
C VAL A 104 9.01 -6.13 7.79
N GLU A 105 8.85 -6.79 8.93
CA GLU A 105 9.04 -8.23 9.11
C GLU A 105 7.76 -8.90 9.57
N ALA A 106 7.56 -10.15 9.15
CA ALA A 106 6.46 -10.97 9.63
C ALA A 106 6.74 -11.49 11.06
N LEU A 107 5.77 -11.34 11.95
CA LEU A 107 5.79 -11.90 13.31
C LEU A 107 5.18 -13.31 13.38
N ALA A 108 4.40 -13.68 12.38
CA ALA A 108 3.78 -15.00 12.25
C ALA A 108 3.71 -15.39 10.76
N VAL A 109 3.33 -16.63 10.50
CA VAL A 109 3.08 -17.08 9.13
C VAL A 109 1.97 -16.23 8.50
N ILE A 110 2.22 -15.68 7.30
CA ILE A 110 1.22 -14.96 6.51
C ILE A 110 0.95 -15.78 5.24
N PRO A 111 -0.27 -16.30 5.04
CA PRO A 111 -0.63 -17.02 3.83
C PRO A 111 -0.42 -16.18 2.56
N ARG A 112 -0.42 -16.84 1.40
CA ARG A 112 -0.49 -16.15 0.11
C ARG A 112 -1.85 -15.44 -0.03
N HIS A 113 -1.87 -14.32 -0.74
CA HIS A 113 -3.06 -13.49 -1.00
C HIS A 113 -3.64 -12.80 0.24
N THR A 114 -2.91 -12.73 1.34
CA THR A 114 -3.34 -12.04 2.54
C THR A 114 -3.15 -10.54 2.43
N LEU A 115 -4.18 -9.77 2.77
CA LEU A 115 -4.11 -8.31 2.89
C LEU A 115 -3.13 -7.90 3.98
N VAL A 116 -2.24 -6.98 3.63
CA VAL A 116 -1.23 -6.41 4.50
C VAL A 116 -1.64 -5.00 4.92
N SER A 117 -1.88 -4.12 3.96
CA SER A 117 -2.24 -2.71 4.23
C SER A 117 -3.02 -2.12 3.06
N GLU A 118 -3.83 -1.10 3.30
CA GLU A 118 -4.11 -0.10 2.27
C GLU A 118 -2.95 0.92 2.25
N TYR A 119 -2.54 1.38 1.07
CA TYR A 119 -1.57 2.47 0.96
C TYR A 119 -2.31 3.80 1.15
N VAL A 120 -2.11 4.45 2.30
CA VAL A 120 -2.83 5.67 2.66
C VAL A 120 -1.89 6.75 3.18
N GLY A 121 -2.37 7.99 3.08
CA GLY A 121 -1.65 9.19 3.45
C GLY A 121 -2.41 10.44 2.98
N GLU A 122 -1.72 11.56 2.93
CA GLU A 122 -2.25 12.79 2.34
C GLU A 122 -2.33 12.63 0.81
N VAL A 123 -3.44 13.00 0.21
CA VAL A 123 -3.62 12.97 -1.24
C VAL A 123 -3.12 14.29 -1.81
N THR A 124 -2.33 14.21 -2.89
CA THR A 124 -1.81 15.37 -3.63
C THR A 124 -1.92 15.13 -5.13
N THR A 125 -1.76 16.17 -5.94
CA THR A 125 -1.69 16.03 -7.40
C THR A 125 -0.27 15.69 -7.84
N VAL A 126 -0.12 15.08 -9.02
CA VAL A 126 1.20 14.82 -9.62
C VAL A 126 1.95 16.12 -9.88
N GLU A 127 1.28 17.19 -10.31
CA GLU A 127 1.89 18.53 -10.50
C GLU A 127 2.62 19.02 -9.25
N ARG A 128 2.11 18.66 -8.07
CA ARG A 128 2.61 19.11 -6.77
C ARG A 128 3.53 18.11 -6.08
N SER A 129 3.86 17.00 -6.75
CA SER A 129 4.76 15.98 -6.19
C SER A 129 6.17 16.50 -5.92
N GLY A 130 6.58 17.61 -6.57
CA GLY A 130 7.86 18.27 -6.31
C GLY A 130 7.92 19.06 -5.00
N GLU A 131 6.78 19.31 -4.35
CA GLU A 131 6.71 20.03 -3.06
C GLU A 131 7.13 19.14 -1.88
N THR A 132 7.16 17.82 -2.09
CA THR A 132 7.46 16.83 -1.07
C THR A 132 8.81 16.15 -1.34
N SER A 133 9.58 15.93 -0.28
CA SER A 133 10.82 15.16 -0.33
C SER A 133 10.58 13.66 -0.11
N SER A 134 9.32 13.21 -0.19
CA SER A 134 8.92 11.82 0.02
C SER A 134 9.53 10.92 -1.06
N ASP A 135 10.20 9.87 -0.62
CA ASP A 135 10.63 8.75 -1.48
C ASP A 135 9.55 7.65 -1.60
N SER A 136 8.39 7.89 -0.98
CA SER A 136 7.36 6.88 -0.72
C SER A 136 6.01 7.29 -1.33
N LEU A 137 6.03 8.03 -2.45
CA LEU A 137 4.80 8.39 -3.17
C LEU A 137 4.21 7.18 -3.89
N MET A 138 2.89 7.08 -3.89
CA MET A 138 2.15 5.99 -4.55
C MET A 138 1.08 6.56 -5.47
N MET A 139 1.00 6.09 -6.71
CA MET A 139 -0.09 6.47 -7.62
C MET A 139 -1.43 6.00 -7.05
N LEU A 140 -2.39 6.93 -6.95
CA LEU A 140 -3.76 6.65 -6.55
C LEU A 140 -4.69 6.61 -7.75
N LEU A 141 -4.71 7.71 -8.51
CA LEU A 141 -5.57 7.94 -9.66
C LEU A 141 -4.72 8.46 -10.82
N ASP A 142 -4.95 7.90 -12.00
CA ASP A 142 -4.27 8.33 -13.21
C ASP A 142 -5.23 8.79 -14.30
N THR A 143 -5.19 10.09 -14.57
CA THR A 143 -6.06 10.75 -15.55
C THR A 143 -5.33 11.13 -16.84
N GLY A 144 -4.00 10.92 -16.89
CA GLY A 144 -3.14 11.43 -17.96
C GLY A 144 -2.78 12.92 -17.86
N ASP A 145 -3.41 13.70 -16.98
CA ASP A 145 -3.05 15.11 -16.71
C ASP A 145 -2.48 15.24 -15.27
N PRO A 146 -1.24 15.75 -15.10
CA PRO A 146 -0.64 15.96 -13.79
C PRO A 146 -1.47 16.76 -12.78
N LYS A 147 -2.37 17.62 -13.25
CA LYS A 147 -3.24 18.45 -12.40
C LYS A 147 -4.40 17.68 -11.77
N THR A 148 -4.80 16.58 -12.40
CA THR A 148 -5.94 15.76 -11.98
C THR A 148 -5.54 14.34 -11.59
N SER A 149 -4.35 13.87 -11.98
CA SER A 149 -3.76 12.63 -11.46
C SER A 149 -3.35 12.82 -10.01
N LEU A 150 -3.65 11.81 -9.18
CA LEU A 150 -3.50 11.86 -7.73
C LEU A 150 -2.45 10.86 -7.23
N LEU A 151 -1.64 11.33 -6.28
CA LEU A 151 -0.68 10.54 -5.53
C LEU A 151 -1.10 10.47 -4.06
N VAL A 152 -0.72 9.39 -3.39
CA VAL A 152 -0.69 9.29 -1.94
C VAL A 152 0.71 9.66 -1.46
N ASP A 153 0.80 10.70 -0.62
CA ASP A 153 1.98 11.09 0.12
C ASP A 153 1.85 10.68 1.60
N PRO A 154 2.58 9.65 2.06
CA PRO A 154 2.50 9.20 3.43
C PRO A 154 3.40 9.99 4.39
N THR A 155 4.05 11.08 3.97
CA THR A 155 5.10 11.78 4.73
C THR A 155 4.64 12.24 6.11
N ARG A 156 3.53 12.97 6.18
CA ARG A 156 3.01 13.54 7.44
C ARG A 156 1.93 12.69 8.08
N ALA A 157 1.17 11.97 7.27
CA ALA A 157 0.11 11.10 7.75
C ALA A 157 0.06 9.79 6.96
N GLY A 158 -0.31 8.69 7.61
CA GLY A 158 -0.41 7.38 6.97
C GLY A 158 -0.40 6.24 7.98
N ASN A 159 -0.13 5.03 7.48
CA ASN A 159 -0.03 3.80 8.27
C ASN A 159 1.28 3.04 7.98
N ILE A 160 1.33 1.76 8.33
CA ILE A 160 2.50 0.89 8.16
C ILE A 160 2.96 0.72 6.70
N ALA A 161 2.08 0.95 5.71
CA ALA A 161 2.36 0.70 4.30
C ALA A 161 3.62 1.41 3.80
N ARG A 162 3.90 2.63 4.29
CA ARG A 162 5.07 3.41 3.89
C ARG A 162 6.42 2.79 4.28
N PHE A 163 6.42 1.89 5.27
CA PHE A 163 7.65 1.26 5.78
C PHE A 163 7.96 -0.08 5.11
N LEU A 164 7.06 -0.57 4.26
CA LEU A 164 7.33 -1.75 3.45
C LEU A 164 8.49 -1.41 2.49
N SER A 165 9.60 -2.14 2.60
CA SER A 165 10.78 -1.87 1.80
C SER A 165 10.54 -2.34 0.38
N GLY A 166 10.38 -1.42 -0.56
CA GLY A 166 10.31 -1.86 -1.94
C GLY A 166 11.67 -2.15 -2.56
N ILE A 167 11.62 -2.90 -3.64
CA ILE A 167 12.79 -3.52 -4.26
C ILE A 167 13.33 -2.63 -5.37
N ASN A 168 14.65 -2.39 -5.36
CA ASN A 168 15.34 -1.78 -6.49
C ASN A 168 15.37 -2.77 -7.67
N ASN A 169 14.70 -2.43 -8.78
CA ASN A 169 14.52 -3.31 -9.96
C ASN A 169 15.76 -3.49 -10.84
N ARG A 170 16.91 -2.92 -10.46
CA ARG A 170 18.17 -3.04 -11.24
C ARG A 170 18.82 -4.43 -11.21
N SER A 171 18.29 -5.42 -10.46
CA SER A 171 18.82 -6.79 -10.46
C SER A 171 17.73 -7.86 -10.52
N HIS A 172 17.92 -8.92 -11.30
CA HIS A 172 17.00 -10.07 -11.32
C HIS A 172 16.90 -10.78 -9.95
N VAL A 173 17.95 -10.70 -9.13
CA VAL A 173 18.00 -11.29 -7.78
C VAL A 173 17.08 -10.55 -6.81
N SER A 174 16.98 -9.22 -6.95
CA SER A 174 16.13 -8.40 -6.11
C SER A 174 14.64 -8.59 -6.45
N ARG A 175 14.25 -8.75 -7.74
CA ARG A 175 12.86 -9.08 -8.14
C ARG A 175 12.32 -10.36 -7.50
N ARG A 176 13.16 -11.39 -7.27
CA ARG A 176 12.74 -12.65 -6.61
C ARG A 176 12.41 -12.49 -5.12
N LYS A 177 12.85 -11.38 -4.51
CA LYS A 177 12.56 -11.07 -3.10
C LYS A 177 11.15 -10.48 -2.93
N ALA A 178 10.51 -10.02 -4.01
CA ALA A 178 9.17 -9.44 -3.95
C ALA A 178 8.18 -10.50 -3.47
N ASN A 179 7.56 -10.24 -2.34
CA ASN A 179 6.64 -11.16 -1.66
C ASN A 179 5.33 -10.48 -1.27
N VAL A 180 5.23 -9.17 -1.52
CA VAL A 180 4.02 -8.34 -1.49
C VAL A 180 3.78 -7.77 -2.89
N ARG A 181 2.51 -7.63 -3.27
CA ARG A 181 2.04 -6.97 -4.49
C ARG A 181 1.12 -5.82 -4.11
N THR A 182 1.08 -4.81 -4.97
CA THR A 182 0.10 -3.74 -4.94
C THR A 182 -1.02 -4.05 -5.94
N ARG A 183 -2.24 -3.60 -5.64
CA ARG A 183 -3.36 -3.57 -6.58
C ARG A 183 -4.11 -2.26 -6.40
N ARG A 184 -4.16 -1.46 -7.47
CA ARG A 184 -5.13 -0.38 -7.60
C ARG A 184 -6.50 -0.97 -7.93
N PHE A 185 -7.54 -0.47 -7.29
CA PHE A 185 -8.91 -0.92 -7.50
C PHE A 185 -9.90 0.19 -7.16
N THR A 186 -11.14 0.04 -7.61
CA THR A 186 -12.23 0.94 -7.29
C THR A 186 -13.06 0.40 -6.14
N LEU A 187 -13.42 1.27 -5.20
CA LEU A 187 -14.44 1.01 -4.19
C LEU A 187 -15.32 2.26 -4.04
N ASN A 188 -16.62 2.12 -4.27
CA ASN A 188 -17.61 3.22 -4.18
C ASN A 188 -17.26 4.45 -5.04
N GLY A 189 -16.82 4.22 -6.28
CA GLY A 189 -16.45 5.31 -7.22
C GLY A 189 -15.10 5.98 -6.93
N LYS A 190 -14.32 5.45 -5.97
CA LYS A 190 -13.02 5.98 -5.57
C LYS A 190 -11.91 4.98 -5.83
N CYS A 191 -10.78 5.42 -6.37
CA CYS A 191 -9.58 4.61 -6.49
C CYS A 191 -8.94 4.39 -5.11
N ARG A 192 -8.40 3.18 -4.91
CA ARG A 192 -7.70 2.73 -3.70
C ARG A 192 -6.54 1.84 -4.08
N VAL A 193 -5.58 1.68 -3.16
CA VAL A 193 -4.39 0.83 -3.37
C VAL A 193 -4.25 -0.15 -2.22
N ALA A 194 -4.42 -1.44 -2.48
CA ALA A 194 -4.21 -2.51 -1.51
C ALA A 194 -2.84 -3.16 -1.69
N LEU A 195 -2.23 -3.57 -0.58
CA LEU A 195 -1.03 -4.39 -0.52
C LEU A 195 -1.39 -5.76 0.03
N PHE A 196 -0.96 -6.81 -0.67
CA PHE A 196 -1.26 -8.20 -0.30
C PHE A 196 -0.10 -9.12 -0.64
N THR A 197 0.03 -10.23 0.08
CA THR A 197 1.12 -11.18 -0.13
C THR A 197 0.98 -11.92 -1.47
N SER A 198 2.08 -12.05 -2.21
CA SER A 198 2.14 -12.76 -3.50
C SER A 198 2.51 -14.24 -3.34
N LYS A 199 3.03 -14.62 -2.17
CA LYS A 199 3.40 -15.96 -1.73
C LYS A 199 3.24 -16.07 -0.20
N LYS A 200 3.35 -17.28 0.34
CA LYS A 200 3.44 -17.49 1.79
C LYS A 200 4.69 -16.77 2.34
N ILE A 201 4.55 -16.14 3.50
CA ILE A 201 5.60 -15.46 4.25
C ILE A 201 5.81 -16.21 5.57
N GLU A 202 7.06 -16.51 5.91
CA GLU A 202 7.41 -17.14 7.18
C GLU A 202 7.77 -16.08 8.24
N PRO A 203 7.66 -16.40 9.55
CA PRO A 203 8.09 -15.48 10.61
C PRO A 203 9.56 -15.06 10.44
N GLY A 204 9.84 -13.78 10.59
CA GLY A 204 11.16 -13.17 10.38
C GLY A 204 11.46 -12.78 8.93
N ASP A 205 10.64 -13.21 7.95
CA ASP A 205 10.80 -12.75 6.57
C ASP A 205 10.49 -11.25 6.47
N LYS A 206 11.34 -10.53 5.74
CA LYS A 206 11.09 -9.14 5.35
C LYS A 206 10.04 -9.07 4.26
N LEU A 207 9.09 -8.16 4.40
CA LEU A 207 8.07 -7.87 3.41
C LEU A 207 8.59 -6.84 2.41
N HIS A 208 8.49 -7.21 1.15
CA HIS A 208 8.99 -6.45 0.03
C HIS A 208 7.96 -6.38 -1.08
N TYR A 209 7.66 -5.18 -1.55
CA TYR A 209 6.88 -4.98 -2.76
C TYR A 209 7.73 -4.37 -3.87
N ASP A 210 7.27 -4.46 -5.10
CA ASP A 210 7.94 -3.83 -6.22
C ASP A 210 7.38 -2.41 -6.38
N TYR A 211 8.16 -1.38 -6.00
CA TYR A 211 7.81 0.03 -6.20
C TYR A 211 7.57 0.36 -7.69
N ASN A 212 8.15 -0.43 -8.58
CA ASN A 212 8.25 -0.20 -10.01
C ASN A 212 7.48 -1.27 -10.81
N ALA A 213 6.58 -2.04 -10.18
CA ALA A 213 5.75 -2.99 -10.91
C ALA A 213 4.87 -2.22 -11.91
N GLY A 214 5.29 -2.21 -13.18
CA GLY A 214 4.70 -1.40 -14.26
C GLY A 214 5.57 -0.25 -14.81
N VAL A 215 6.84 -0.12 -14.39
CA VAL A 215 7.72 1.06 -14.64
C VAL A 215 8.96 0.74 -15.50
N GLU A 216 9.12 -0.47 -16.06
CA GLU A 216 10.32 -0.78 -16.86
C GLU A 216 10.41 0.10 -18.13
N GLY A 217 11.37 1.05 -18.15
CA GLY A 217 11.84 1.73 -19.36
C GLY A 217 11.70 3.27 -19.46
N LYS A 218 11.26 4.02 -18.42
CA LYS A 218 10.99 5.47 -18.56
C LYS A 218 11.64 6.36 -17.48
N THR A 219 11.95 7.61 -17.83
CA THR A 219 12.60 8.68 -17.03
C THR A 219 11.60 9.51 -16.22
N VAL A 220 12.06 10.25 -15.19
CA VAL A 220 11.23 11.09 -14.30
C VAL A 220 10.33 12.09 -15.05
N VAL A 221 10.77 12.61 -16.21
CA VAL A 221 9.98 13.51 -17.05
C VAL A 221 8.92 12.76 -17.86
N GLU A 222 9.16 11.50 -18.21
CA GLU A 222 8.18 10.61 -18.84
C GLU A 222 7.17 10.05 -17.81
N TRP A 223 7.55 9.99 -16.52
CA TRP A 223 6.66 9.63 -15.42
C TRP A 223 5.52 10.63 -15.26
N ALA A 224 5.82 11.93 -15.39
CA ALA A 224 4.82 12.99 -15.32
C ALA A 224 3.94 13.07 -16.58
N LYS A 225 4.36 12.50 -17.71
CA LYS A 225 3.67 12.65 -19.01
C LYS A 225 2.80 11.47 -19.44
N THR A 226 3.04 10.27 -18.91
CA THR A 226 2.49 9.05 -19.53
C THR A 226 1.48 8.27 -18.72
N GLY A 227 1.08 8.76 -17.54
CA GLY A 227 -0.03 8.19 -16.78
C GLY A 227 -0.09 6.66 -16.80
N PHE A 228 0.71 5.98 -15.98
CA PHE A 228 1.02 4.57 -16.14
C PHE A 228 -0.01 3.57 -15.58
N TYR A 229 -0.48 2.72 -16.51
CA TYR A 229 -0.56 1.26 -16.37
C TYR A 229 0.05 0.61 -17.62
N ASP A 230 0.99 -0.33 -17.47
CA ASP A 230 1.30 -1.33 -18.50
C ASP A 230 0.74 -2.68 -18.04
N THR A 231 -0.33 -3.13 -18.69
CA THR A 231 -1.01 -4.40 -18.43
C THR A 231 -0.49 -5.54 -19.32
N SER A 232 0.55 -5.31 -20.15
CA SER A 232 1.02 -6.30 -21.14
C SER A 232 1.63 -7.58 -20.54
N ASN A 233 1.84 -7.62 -19.22
CA ASN A 233 2.37 -8.78 -18.50
C ASN A 233 1.33 -9.54 -17.66
N PHE A 234 0.04 -9.29 -17.87
CA PHE A 234 -1.06 -9.94 -17.13
C PHE A 234 -1.83 -11.02 -17.93
N PHE A 235 -1.26 -11.55 -19.02
CA PHE A 235 -1.67 -12.80 -19.63
C PHE A 235 -0.52 -13.82 -19.64
#